data_AF-A0A0G0H1H0-F1
#
_entry.id   AF-A0A0G0H1H0-F1
#
_cell.length_a   1.000
_cell.length_b   1.000
_cell.length_c   1.000
_cell.angle_alpha   90.00
_cell.angle_beta   90.00
_cell.angle_gamma   90.00
#
_symmetry.space_group_name_H-M   'P 1'
#
loop_
_entity.id
_entity.type
_entity.pdbx_description
1 polymer ?
#
loop_
_entity_poly.entity_id
_entity_poly.type
_entity_poly.pdbx_seq_one_letter_code
_entity_poly.pdbx_strand_id
1 'polypeptide(L)'
;MLEKPIQTIRKAVNLQAEELAKKEFLPTPEPRHFKAVFDQMKEIREYSPKMLEKLIIVAVQMKDIKEEIGPELDAIFSKVFGELSAGINEKLDVGMKQIMETKNITSQTEALQELSSLSKRIMEDVINNVKNDARVVSAFKGKEKLLEKVSNNARIAQADLVDTIEEEV
;
A
#
# COMPACT_ATOMS: atom_id res chain seq x y z
N MET A 1 -16.16 -13.20 -3.54
CA MET A 1 -17.02 -12.43 -4.48
C MET A 1 -17.30 -11.08 -3.83
N LEU A 2 -17.06 -9.96 -4.53
CA LEU A 2 -17.37 -8.62 -4.02
C LEU A 2 -18.90 -8.46 -3.92
N GLU A 3 -19.44 -8.19 -2.73
CA GLU A 3 -20.90 -8.12 -2.53
C GLU A 3 -21.58 -6.97 -3.30
N LYS A 4 -20.82 -5.93 -3.72
CA LYS A 4 -21.30 -4.78 -4.52
C LYS A 4 -20.25 -4.26 -5.50
N PRO A 5 -19.94 -4.99 -6.58
CA PRO A 5 -18.73 -4.79 -7.38
C PRO A 5 -18.61 -3.37 -7.96
N ILE A 6 -19.70 -2.79 -8.45
CA ILE A 6 -19.67 -1.43 -9.04
C ILE A 6 -19.38 -0.35 -7.98
N GLN A 7 -19.96 -0.46 -6.78
CA GLN A 7 -19.72 0.51 -5.71
C GLN A 7 -18.29 0.40 -5.18
N THR A 8 -17.77 -0.82 -5.02
CA THR A 8 -16.39 -1.09 -4.62
C THR A 8 -15.40 -0.50 -5.64
N ILE A 9 -15.60 -0.77 -6.93
CA ILE A 9 -14.75 -0.23 -8.00
C ILE A 9 -14.79 1.30 -8.01
N ARG A 10 -15.99 1.90 -7.94
CA ARG A 10 -16.13 3.36 -7.92
C ARG A 10 -15.39 3.99 -6.75
N LYS A 11 -15.47 3.36 -5.56
CA LYS A 11 -14.79 3.84 -4.36
C LYS A 11 -13.27 3.76 -4.49
N ALA A 12 -12.74 2.65 -5.02
CA ALA A 12 -11.32 2.49 -5.33
C ALA A 12 -10.83 3.52 -6.37
N VAL A 13 -11.57 3.70 -7.46
CA VAL A 13 -11.26 4.68 -8.51
C VAL A 13 -11.23 6.10 -7.94
N ASN A 14 -12.23 6.47 -7.13
CA ASN A 14 -12.28 7.79 -6.51
C ASN A 14 -11.07 8.03 -5.60
N LEU A 15 -10.70 7.05 -4.76
CA LEU A 15 -9.51 7.17 -3.92
C LEU A 15 -8.25 7.44 -4.76
N GLN A 16 -8.00 6.62 -5.78
CA GLN A 16 -6.79 6.75 -6.59
C GLN A 16 -6.77 8.08 -7.37
N ALA A 17 -7.92 8.53 -7.89
CA ALA A 17 -8.02 9.81 -8.56
C ALA A 17 -7.77 10.98 -7.60
N GLU A 18 -8.30 10.92 -6.37
CA GLU A 18 -8.03 11.90 -5.30
C GLU A 18 -6.53 11.97 -4.98
N GLU A 19 -5.83 10.82 -4.90
CA GLU A 19 -4.38 10.78 -4.66
C GLU A 19 -3.56 11.36 -5.83
N LEU A 20 -3.98 11.15 -7.08
CA LEU A 20 -3.35 11.81 -8.23
C LEU A 20 -3.51 13.33 -8.18
N ALA A 21 -4.72 13.81 -7.87
CA ALA A 21 -5.00 15.23 -7.75
C ALA A 21 -4.16 15.88 -6.63
N LYS A 22 -4.01 15.20 -5.48
CA LYS A 22 -3.17 15.66 -4.36
C LYS A 22 -1.70 15.84 -4.76
N LYS A 23 -1.14 14.94 -5.59
CA LYS A 23 0.25 15.07 -6.08
C LYS A 23 0.46 16.31 -6.94
N GLU A 24 -0.62 16.81 -7.54
CA GLU A 24 -0.62 18.03 -8.35
C GLU A 24 -1.10 19.26 -7.57
N PHE A 25 -1.26 19.14 -6.25
CA PHE A 25 -1.76 20.18 -5.36
C PHE A 25 -3.18 20.68 -5.73
N LEU A 26 -3.98 19.82 -6.36
CA LEU A 26 -5.37 20.12 -6.72
C LEU A 26 -6.34 19.71 -5.59
N PRO A 27 -7.36 20.54 -5.29
CA PRO A 27 -8.31 20.25 -4.21
C PRO A 27 -9.28 19.12 -4.54
N THR A 28 -9.53 18.85 -5.82
CA THR A 28 -10.45 17.82 -6.30
C THR A 28 -9.90 17.16 -7.57
N PRO A 29 -10.25 15.88 -7.81
CA PRO A 29 -9.84 15.20 -9.04
C PRO A 29 -10.59 15.70 -10.27
N GLU A 30 -9.82 16.06 -11.30
CA GLU A 30 -10.29 16.32 -12.66
C GLU A 30 -10.51 15.03 -13.49
N PRO A 31 -11.30 15.07 -14.59
CA PRO A 31 -11.59 13.91 -15.45
C PRO A 31 -10.37 13.11 -15.92
N ARG A 32 -9.23 13.79 -16.16
CA ARG A 32 -8.00 13.13 -16.59
C ARG A 32 -7.40 12.19 -15.53
N HIS A 33 -7.58 12.47 -14.24
CA HIS A 33 -7.11 11.57 -13.17
C HIS A 33 -7.92 10.27 -13.16
N PHE A 34 -9.24 10.37 -13.33
CA PHE A 34 -10.10 9.20 -13.46
C PHE A 34 -9.72 8.36 -14.68
N LYS A 35 -9.48 9.01 -15.83
CA LYS A 35 -9.02 8.32 -17.04
C LYS A 35 -7.71 7.57 -16.81
N ALA A 36 -6.73 8.21 -16.19
CA ALA A 36 -5.44 7.57 -15.88
C ALA A 36 -5.61 6.34 -14.97
N VAL A 37 -6.47 6.44 -13.95
CA VAL A 37 -6.80 5.31 -13.07
C VAL A 37 -7.47 4.17 -13.85
N PHE A 38 -8.43 4.46 -14.72
CA PHE A 38 -9.08 3.43 -15.54
C PHE A 38 -8.11 2.76 -16.50
N ASP A 39 -7.22 3.52 -17.14
CA ASP A 39 -6.20 3.00 -18.05
C ASP A 39 -5.26 2.05 -17.27
N GLN A 40 -4.81 2.44 -16.08
CA GLN A 40 -3.98 1.60 -15.21
C GLN A 40 -4.70 0.32 -14.75
N MET A 41 -5.96 0.43 -14.32
CA MET A 41 -6.74 -0.74 -13.92
C MET A 41 -6.94 -1.72 -15.08
N LYS A 42 -7.12 -1.21 -16.31
CA LYS A 42 -7.23 -2.05 -17.50
C LYS A 42 -5.93 -2.80 -17.77
N GLU A 43 -4.80 -2.12 -17.69
CA GLU A 43 -3.47 -2.71 -17.85
C GLU A 43 -3.24 -3.84 -16.83
N ILE A 44 -3.46 -3.55 -15.54
CA ILE A 44 -3.32 -4.57 -14.48
C ILE A 44 -4.25 -5.75 -14.74
N ARG A 45 -5.50 -5.53 -15.19
CA ARG A 45 -6.44 -6.61 -15.50
C ARG A 45 -5.91 -7.55 -16.58
N GLU A 46 -5.22 -7.02 -17.58
CA GLU A 46 -4.69 -7.79 -18.71
C GLU A 46 -3.52 -8.68 -18.26
N TYR A 47 -2.70 -8.21 -17.32
CA TYR A 47 -1.58 -8.97 -16.77
C TYR A 47 -1.96 -9.90 -15.61
N SER A 48 -2.79 -9.41 -14.68
CA SER A 48 -3.18 -10.10 -13.46
C SER A 48 -4.57 -9.65 -12.96
N PRO A 49 -5.63 -10.38 -13.34
CA PRO A 49 -6.97 -10.14 -12.83
C PRO A 49 -7.09 -10.25 -11.31
N LYS A 50 -6.38 -11.19 -10.66
CA LYS A 50 -6.47 -11.35 -9.20
C LYS A 50 -5.77 -10.19 -8.47
N MET A 51 -4.62 -9.72 -8.98
CA MET A 51 -3.96 -8.54 -8.44
C MET A 51 -4.88 -7.32 -8.50
N LEU A 52 -5.59 -7.13 -9.63
CA LEU A 52 -6.55 -6.04 -9.73
C LEU A 52 -7.66 -6.14 -8.67
N GLU A 53 -8.24 -7.32 -8.48
CA GLU A 53 -9.29 -7.52 -7.47
C GLU A 53 -8.78 -7.17 -6.06
N LYS A 54 -7.56 -7.59 -5.73
CA LYS A 54 -6.92 -7.30 -4.44
C LYS A 54 -6.63 -5.81 -4.27
N LEU A 55 -6.08 -5.15 -5.28
CA LEU A 55 -5.84 -3.70 -5.26
C LEU A 55 -7.14 -2.91 -5.08
N ILE A 56 -8.25 -3.34 -5.69
CA ILE A 56 -9.57 -2.73 -5.48
C ILE A 56 -10.02 -2.87 -4.03
N ILE A 57 -9.88 -4.07 -3.43
CA ILE A 57 -10.25 -4.32 -2.03
C ILE A 57 -9.42 -3.44 -1.09
N VAL A 58 -8.10 -3.43 -1.28
CA VAL A 58 -7.17 -2.60 -0.50
C VAL A 58 -7.53 -1.12 -0.61
N ALA A 59 -7.75 -0.62 -1.82
CA ALA A 59 -8.13 0.78 -2.04
C ALA A 59 -9.45 1.15 -1.34
N VAL A 60 -10.45 0.24 -1.34
CA VAL A 60 -11.70 0.47 -0.60
C VAL A 60 -11.47 0.54 0.89
N GLN A 61 -10.74 -0.41 1.46
CA GLN A 61 -10.43 -0.43 2.90
C GLN A 61 -9.64 0.81 3.32
N MET A 62 -8.66 1.23 2.52
CA MET A 62 -7.92 2.46 2.76
C MET A 62 -8.84 3.68 2.75
N LYS A 63 -9.81 3.75 1.82
CA LYS A 63 -10.77 4.85 1.78
C LYS A 63 -11.67 4.88 3.02
N ASP A 64 -12.19 3.73 3.45
CA ASP A 64 -12.95 3.63 4.70
C ASP A 64 -12.17 4.14 5.91
N ILE A 65 -10.89 3.75 6.01
CA ILE A 65 -10.02 4.18 7.09
C ILE A 65 -9.74 5.68 7.03
N LYS A 66 -9.47 6.23 5.83
CA LYS A 66 -9.26 7.67 5.64
C LYS A 66 -10.47 8.49 6.07
N GLU A 67 -11.67 8.03 5.72
CA GLU A 67 -12.94 8.67 6.13
C GLU A 67 -13.11 8.64 7.66
N GLU A 68 -12.68 7.57 8.33
CA GLU A 68 -12.78 7.40 9.78
C GLU A 68 -11.73 8.18 10.59
N ILE A 69 -10.47 8.18 10.15
CA ILE A 69 -9.39 8.93 10.85
C ILE A 69 -9.48 10.43 10.61
N GLY A 70 -10.06 10.83 9.48
CA GLY A 70 -10.20 12.21 9.06
C GLY A 70 -8.92 12.80 8.42
N PRO A 71 -9.06 13.92 7.70
CA PRO A 71 -8.02 14.43 6.80
C PRO A 71 -6.75 14.88 7.53
N GLU A 72 -6.85 15.39 8.75
CA GLU A 72 -5.69 15.86 9.52
C GLU A 72 -4.79 14.69 9.95
N LEU A 73 -5.40 13.64 10.49
CA LEU A 73 -4.66 12.44 10.92
C LEU A 73 -4.14 11.65 9.72
N ASP A 74 -4.91 11.55 8.63
CA ASP A 74 -4.45 10.94 7.38
C ASP A 74 -3.23 11.69 6.83
N ALA A 75 -3.24 13.01 6.84
CA ALA A 75 -2.12 13.81 6.34
C ALA A 75 -0.84 13.58 7.15
N ILE A 76 -0.92 13.55 8.48
CA ILE A 76 0.24 13.30 9.34
C ILE A 76 0.74 11.86 9.14
N PHE A 77 -0.15 10.88 9.19
CA PHE A 77 0.22 9.47 8.99
C PHE A 77 0.85 9.24 7.61
N SER A 78 0.20 9.72 6.55
CA SER A 78 0.67 9.57 5.16
C SER A 78 2.01 10.26 4.92
N LYS A 79 2.24 11.44 5.53
CA LYS A 79 3.52 12.13 5.45
C LYS A 79 4.64 11.31 6.09
N VAL A 80 4.45 10.87 7.33
CA VAL A 80 5.46 10.10 8.06
C VAL A 80 5.72 8.75 7.38
N PHE A 81 4.66 8.08 6.93
CA PHE A 81 4.77 6.85 6.15
C PHE A 81 5.55 7.08 4.85
N GLY A 82 5.26 8.16 4.12
CA GLY A 82 5.98 8.53 2.90
C GLY A 82 7.47 8.79 3.13
N GLU A 83 7.81 9.53 4.19
CA GLU A 83 9.20 9.80 4.58
C GLU A 83 9.96 8.52 4.93
N LEU A 84 9.36 7.62 5.70
CA LEU A 84 10.00 6.36 6.12
C LEU A 84 10.03 5.30 5.01
N SER A 85 9.14 5.41 4.01
CA SER A 85 9.08 4.50 2.86
C SER A 85 9.95 4.95 1.67
N ALA A 86 10.43 6.20 1.63
CA ALA A 86 11.20 6.74 0.51
C ALA A 86 12.48 5.94 0.17
N GLY A 87 13.03 5.19 1.12
CA GLY A 87 14.22 4.34 0.92
C GLY A 87 13.93 2.84 0.74
N ILE A 88 12.68 2.41 0.57
CA ILE A 88 12.35 0.98 0.49
C ILE A 88 13.05 0.29 -0.67
N ASN A 89 13.08 0.91 -1.85
CA ASN A 89 13.71 0.31 -3.03
C ASN A 89 15.21 0.07 -2.80
N GLU A 90 15.90 1.04 -2.20
CA GLU A 90 17.31 0.87 -1.84
C GLU A 90 17.52 -0.25 -0.81
N LYS A 91 16.65 -0.35 0.20
CA LYS A 91 16.69 -1.44 1.19
C LYS A 91 16.43 -2.80 0.55
N LEU A 92 15.50 -2.88 -0.39
CA LEU A 92 15.22 -4.10 -1.16
C LEU A 92 16.43 -4.49 -2.00
N ASP A 93 17.02 -3.55 -2.73
CA ASP A 93 18.18 -3.81 -3.59
C ASP A 93 19.40 -4.30 -2.78
N VAL A 94 19.71 -3.61 -1.67
CA VAL A 94 20.82 -3.99 -0.79
C VAL A 94 20.55 -5.34 -0.13
N GLY A 95 19.34 -5.55 0.39
CA GLY A 95 18.97 -6.81 1.04
C GLY A 95 18.98 -7.99 0.08
N MET A 96 18.52 -7.80 -1.16
CA MET A 96 18.56 -8.84 -2.19
C MET A 96 19.98 -9.16 -2.61
N LYS A 97 20.87 -8.17 -2.77
CA LYS A 97 22.30 -8.43 -3.04
C LYS A 97 22.91 -9.31 -1.94
N GLN A 98 22.70 -8.95 -0.68
CA GLN A 98 23.19 -9.74 0.46
C GLN A 98 22.63 -11.16 0.48
N ILE A 99 21.33 -11.32 0.20
CA ILE A 99 20.70 -12.63 0.11
C ILE A 99 21.34 -13.47 -1.01
N MET A 100 21.55 -12.90 -2.20
CA MET A 100 22.17 -13.62 -3.32
C MET A 100 23.64 -13.98 -3.06
N GLU A 101 24.36 -13.17 -2.27
CA GLU A 101 25.76 -13.42 -1.89
C GLU A 101 25.90 -14.45 -0.76
N THR A 102 24.90 -14.55 0.13
CA THR A 102 24.97 -15.38 1.35
C THR A 102 24.18 -16.68 1.25
N LYS A 103 23.12 -16.70 0.42
CA LYS A 103 22.30 -17.88 0.17
C LYS A 103 22.63 -18.41 -1.22
N ASN A 104 22.83 -19.72 -1.32
CA ASN A 104 22.97 -20.39 -2.60
C ASN A 104 21.58 -20.55 -3.23
N ILE A 105 21.03 -19.46 -3.75
CA ILE A 105 19.72 -19.46 -4.43
C ILE A 105 19.90 -20.14 -5.79
N THR A 106 19.17 -21.24 -5.97
CA THR A 106 19.32 -22.11 -7.15
C THR A 106 18.14 -22.02 -8.11
N SER A 107 17.04 -21.40 -7.68
CA SER A 107 15.83 -21.27 -8.49
C SER A 107 15.20 -19.89 -8.41
N GLN A 108 14.42 -19.55 -9.43
CA GLN A 108 13.60 -18.34 -9.46
C GLN A 108 12.56 -18.32 -8.33
N THR A 109 11.98 -19.48 -8.00
CA THR A 109 11.01 -19.61 -6.91
C THR A 109 11.63 -19.27 -5.55
N GLU A 110 12.83 -19.78 -5.27
CA GLU A 110 13.57 -19.42 -4.04
C GLU A 110 13.88 -17.92 -3.99
N ALA A 111 14.32 -17.32 -5.12
CA ALA A 111 14.58 -15.89 -5.20
C ALA A 111 13.34 -15.04 -4.88
N LEU A 112 12.17 -15.45 -5.39
CA LEU A 112 10.91 -14.75 -5.17
C LEU A 112 10.41 -14.86 -3.72
N GLN A 113 10.53 -16.04 -3.11
CA GLN A 113 10.19 -16.24 -1.69
C GLN A 113 11.06 -15.37 -0.77
N GLU A 114 12.36 -15.27 -1.08
CA GLU A 114 13.28 -14.42 -0.34
C GLU A 114 12.97 -12.93 -0.52
N LEU A 115 12.67 -12.49 -1.75
CA LEU A 115 12.25 -11.12 -2.04
C LEU A 115 10.95 -10.76 -1.32
N SER A 116 9.95 -11.65 -1.35
CA SER A 116 8.70 -11.51 -0.62
C SER A 116 8.94 -11.39 0.89
N SER A 117 9.75 -12.29 1.46
CA SER A 117 10.10 -12.28 2.88
C SER A 117 10.88 -11.03 3.28
N LEU A 118 11.76 -10.53 2.42
CA LEU A 118 12.47 -9.27 2.62
C LEU A 118 11.50 -8.08 2.58
N SER A 119 10.61 -8.03 1.60
CA SER A 119 9.58 -6.99 1.46
C SER A 119 8.67 -6.92 2.69
N LYS A 120 8.17 -8.07 3.18
CA LYS A 120 7.39 -8.18 4.42
C LYS A 120 8.14 -7.60 5.63
N ARG A 121 9.40 -7.96 5.82
CA ARG A 121 10.22 -7.42 6.93
C ARG A 121 10.43 -5.92 6.83
N ILE A 122 10.83 -5.41 5.66
CA ILE A 122 11.06 -3.97 5.46
C ILE A 122 9.78 -3.17 5.73
N MET A 123 8.65 -3.66 5.24
CA MET A 123 7.36 -2.99 5.43
C MET A 123 6.88 -3.03 6.88
N GLU A 124 7.07 -4.15 7.57
CA GLU A 124 6.78 -4.25 9.00
C GLU A 124 7.63 -3.28 9.82
N ASP A 125 8.92 -3.16 9.52
CA ASP A 125 9.80 -2.18 10.15
C ASP A 125 9.33 -0.75 9.88
N VAL A 126 8.92 -0.42 8.65
CA VAL A 126 8.35 0.90 8.32
C VAL A 126 7.09 1.16 9.14
N ILE A 127 6.14 0.22 9.17
CA ILE A 127 4.89 0.37 9.93
C ILE A 127 5.17 0.55 11.42
N ASN A 128 6.08 -0.24 12.00
CA ASN A 128 6.47 -0.12 13.39
C ASN A 128 7.12 1.23 13.69
N ASN A 129 7.96 1.74 12.78
CA ASN A 129 8.57 3.06 12.92
C ASN A 129 7.53 4.19 12.81
N VAL A 130 6.55 4.08 11.90
CA VAL A 130 5.44 5.04 11.79
C VAL A 130 4.62 5.07 13.08
N LYS A 131 4.28 3.91 13.66
CA LYS A 131 3.53 3.81 14.92
C LYS A 131 4.23 4.47 16.09
N ASN A 132 5.56 4.49 16.08
CA ASN A 132 6.40 5.02 17.15
C ASN A 132 6.94 6.43 16.86
N ASP A 133 6.70 7.00 15.68
CA ASP A 133 7.12 8.35 15.34
C ASP A 133 6.41 9.36 16.25
N ALA A 134 7.18 10.24 16.90
CA ALA A 134 6.66 11.18 17.87
C ALA A 134 5.54 12.08 17.32
N ARG A 135 5.57 12.42 16.02
CA ARG A 135 4.56 13.24 15.35
C ARG A 135 3.25 12.47 15.23
N VAL A 136 3.32 11.18 14.87
CA VAL A 136 2.17 10.29 14.76
C VAL A 136 1.60 10.02 16.15
N VAL A 137 2.43 9.63 17.12
CA VAL A 137 2.01 9.39 18.51
C VAL A 137 1.33 10.63 19.10
N SER A 138 1.89 11.82 18.87
CA SER A 138 1.29 13.07 19.32
C SER A 138 -0.05 13.38 18.63
N ALA A 139 -0.15 13.18 17.32
CA ALA A 139 -1.37 13.44 16.56
C ALA A 139 -2.53 12.49 16.95
N PHE A 140 -2.20 11.24 17.25
CA PHE A 140 -3.16 10.20 17.62
C PHE A 140 -3.40 10.07 19.13
N LYS A 141 -2.91 11.02 19.95
CA LYS A 141 -3.13 11.00 21.40
C LYS A 141 -4.63 10.98 21.74
N GLY A 142 -5.07 9.99 22.51
CA GLY A 142 -6.48 9.75 22.83
C GLY A 142 -7.28 9.10 21.69
N LYS A 143 -6.63 8.70 20.60
CA LYS A 143 -7.17 8.03 19.41
C LYS A 143 -6.32 6.81 19.03
N GLU A 144 -5.71 6.14 20.00
CA GLU A 144 -4.76 5.04 19.80
C GLU A 144 -5.37 3.86 19.04
N LYS A 145 -6.68 3.61 19.22
CA LYS A 145 -7.41 2.59 18.45
C LYS A 145 -7.43 2.89 16.95
N LEU A 146 -7.50 4.17 16.55
CA LEU A 146 -7.45 4.57 15.15
C LEU A 146 -6.04 4.38 14.57
N LEU A 147 -5.00 4.69 15.35
CA LEU A 147 -3.61 4.42 14.97
C LEU A 147 -3.36 2.92 14.76
N GLU A 148 -3.87 2.09 15.67
CA GLU A 148 -3.77 0.63 15.55
C GLU A 148 -4.49 0.13 14.29
N LYS A 149 -5.68 0.65 14.01
CA LYS A 149 -6.48 0.29 12.83
C LYS A 149 -5.78 0.62 11.52
N VAL A 150 -5.30 1.86 11.35
CA VAL A 150 -4.60 2.28 10.12
C VAL A 150 -3.31 1.48 9.91
N SER A 151 -2.57 1.21 10.98
CA SER A 151 -1.32 0.45 10.91
C SER A 151 -1.55 -1.03 10.58
N ASN A 152 -2.56 -1.65 11.18
CA ASN A 152 -2.91 -3.04 10.89
C ASN A 152 -3.46 -3.21 9.48
N ASN A 153 -4.22 -2.24 8.98
CA ASN A 153 -4.67 -2.29 7.60
C ASN A 153 -3.50 -2.15 6.61
N ALA A 154 -2.54 -1.25 6.88
CA ALA A 154 -1.31 -1.16 6.08
C ALA A 154 -0.53 -2.49 6.06
N ARG A 155 -0.46 -3.20 7.21
CA ARG A 155 0.19 -4.51 7.30
C ARG A 155 -0.55 -5.58 6.48
N ILE A 156 -1.88 -5.66 6.64
CA ILE A 156 -2.71 -6.65 5.93
C ILE A 156 -2.69 -6.40 4.43
N ALA A 157 -2.88 -5.15 4.00
CA ALA A 157 -2.83 -4.78 2.59
C ALA A 157 -1.50 -5.16 1.94
N GLN A 158 -0.40 -4.98 2.66
CA GLN A 158 0.93 -5.33 2.17
C GLN A 158 1.13 -6.84 2.07
N ALA A 159 0.74 -7.60 3.10
CA ALA A 159 0.82 -9.07 3.06
C ALA A 159 -0.02 -9.66 1.91
N ASP A 160 -1.27 -9.22 1.78
CA ASP A 160 -2.18 -9.69 0.73
C ASP A 160 -1.64 -9.44 -0.69
N LEU A 161 -1.01 -8.28 -0.93
CA LEU A 161 -0.43 -7.97 -2.24
C LEU A 161 0.80 -8.82 -2.54
N VAL A 162 1.66 -9.07 -1.55
CA VAL A 162 2.84 -9.92 -1.72
C VAL A 162 2.45 -11.38 -1.95
N ASP A 163 1.50 -11.90 -1.18
CA ASP A 163 1.01 -13.28 -1.34
C ASP A 163 0.37 -13.51 -2.71
N THR A 164 -0.32 -12.50 -3.25
CA THR A 164 -0.93 -12.59 -4.59
C THR A 164 0.14 -12.70 -5.69
N ILE A 165 1.31 -12.07 -5.51
CA ILE A 165 2.43 -12.21 -6.44
C ILE A 165 3.00 -13.62 -6.37
N GLU A 166 3.12 -14.21 -5.18
CA GLU A 166 3.61 -15.59 -5.01
C GLU A 166 2.68 -16.64 -5.61
N GLU A 167 1.36 -16.41 -5.58
CA GLU A 167 0.36 -17.34 -6.15
C GLU A 167 0.30 -17.34 -7.69
N GLU A 168 0.88 -16.33 -8.34
CA GLU A 168 0.80 -16.14 -9.80
C GLU A 168 2.09 -16.49 -10.55
N VAL A 169 3.15 -16.88 -9.84
CA VAL A 169 4.42 -17.37 -10.41
C VAL A 169 4.56 -18.88 -10.24
#